data_AF-A0A4D8S2K7-F1
#
_entry.id   AF-A0A4D8S2K7-F1
#
_cell.length_a   1.000
_cell.length_b   1.000
_cell.length_c   1.000
_cell.angle_alpha   90.00
_cell.angle_beta   90.00
_cell.angle_gamma   90.00
#
_symmetry.space_group_name_H-M   'P 1'
#
loop_
_entity.id
_entity.type
_entity.pdbx_description
1 polymer ?
#
loop_
_entity_poly.entity_id
_entity_poly.type
_entity_poly.pdbx_seq_one_letter_code
_entity_poly.pdbx_strand_id
1 'polypeptide(L)'
;MRLVVGTNFDDELIGKIKEYPVSHIFGSHTKTLTGHGRASFILPQVDDERFKAHLDVVHEAGIKFLYTMNTATLNGGEYSEKFVKRLSEEIERLVGFGVDGFVVALPFLVRLIKREHPELEVSISSYARVYNIREVENFMELGADTVILHEDDNRNFRLLRSLQKLQRRVDFELITNNSCLWGCVYRRTHDIVSSQSSVEGGIEAWFEYPILFCATDVRNDLANIIRMRWIRPEDLVVYEGLGFDRFKIAGRNKRTEWLVRAVKAYANRKYDGNLLDIVSYPQGRAVPKVMEKVGGPKDYDVLKEVYVDNTKFPPNWLSFFRYNQCEERSCSECGYCTAVAREVMRVEGKEISELDLGKIQAPIDLIPRFGGNG
;
A
#
# COMPACT_ATOMS: atom_id res chain seq x y z
N MET A 1 -14.44 -13.97 2.25
CA MET A 1 -13.30 -13.21 1.68
C MET A 1 -13.82 -12.21 0.67
N ARG A 2 -13.34 -10.96 0.79
CA ARG A 2 -13.66 -9.80 -0.03
C ARG A 2 -12.34 -9.14 -0.42
N LEU A 3 -12.06 -9.04 -1.72
CA LEU A 3 -10.85 -8.39 -2.23
C LEU A 3 -11.16 -6.94 -2.61
N VAL A 4 -10.24 -6.05 -2.26
CA VAL A 4 -10.27 -4.62 -2.61
C VAL A 4 -9.04 -4.31 -3.45
N VAL A 5 -9.24 -3.98 -4.73
CA VAL A 5 -8.17 -4.01 -5.74
C VAL A 5 -7.91 -2.60 -6.30
N GLY A 6 -6.64 -2.23 -6.47
CA GLY A 6 -6.31 -0.96 -7.11
C GLY A 6 -6.59 -1.02 -8.60
N THR A 7 -7.21 0.01 -9.17
CA THR A 7 -7.37 0.11 -10.64
C THR A 7 -6.23 0.88 -11.29
N ASN A 8 -5.89 0.45 -12.50
CA ASN A 8 -5.07 1.17 -13.47
C ASN A 8 -5.91 1.84 -14.57
N PHE A 9 -7.24 1.88 -14.39
CA PHE A 9 -8.23 2.41 -15.34
C PHE A 9 -8.14 1.74 -16.72
N ASP A 10 -7.95 0.42 -16.72
CA ASP A 10 -8.10 -0.44 -17.89
C ASP A 10 -9.36 -1.30 -17.72
N ASP A 11 -10.31 -1.24 -18.66
CA ASP A 11 -11.57 -1.98 -18.56
C ASP A 11 -11.36 -3.49 -18.67
N GLU A 12 -10.28 -3.92 -19.33
CA GLU A 12 -9.92 -5.34 -19.42
C GLU A 12 -9.62 -5.94 -18.05
N LEU A 13 -9.14 -5.12 -17.09
CA LEU A 13 -8.95 -5.55 -15.71
C LEU A 13 -10.26 -6.05 -15.12
N ILE A 14 -11.33 -5.26 -15.25
CA ILE A 14 -12.64 -5.58 -14.65
C ILE A 14 -13.19 -6.86 -15.26
N GLY A 15 -13.15 -6.98 -16.59
CA GLY A 15 -13.58 -8.19 -17.29
C GLY A 15 -12.82 -9.46 -16.83
N LYS A 16 -11.53 -9.33 -16.51
CA LYS A 16 -10.68 -10.44 -16.04
C LYS A 16 -10.85 -10.76 -14.55
N ILE A 17 -11.33 -9.83 -13.72
CA ILE A 17 -11.40 -10.02 -12.27
C ILE A 17 -12.82 -10.23 -11.72
N LYS A 18 -13.88 -9.94 -12.50
CA LYS A 18 -15.28 -10.01 -12.04
C LYS A 18 -15.74 -11.38 -11.54
N GLU A 19 -15.09 -12.47 -11.99
CA GLU A 19 -15.39 -13.85 -11.56
C GLU A 19 -14.73 -14.21 -10.21
N TYR A 20 -13.87 -13.34 -9.69
CA TYR A 20 -13.19 -13.50 -8.40
C TYR A 20 -13.92 -12.70 -7.31
N PRO A 21 -13.66 -12.96 -6.00
CA PRO A 21 -14.38 -12.28 -4.92
C PRO A 21 -13.90 -10.83 -4.70
N VAL A 22 -13.86 -10.03 -5.76
CA VAL A 22 -13.56 -8.59 -5.73
C VAL A 22 -14.83 -7.84 -5.41
N SER A 23 -14.87 -7.21 -4.23
CA SER A 23 -16.03 -6.41 -3.80
C SER A 23 -15.86 -4.93 -4.12
N HIS A 24 -14.62 -4.44 -4.15
CA HIS A 24 -14.31 -3.05 -4.42
C HIS A 24 -13.10 -2.88 -5.33
N ILE A 25 -13.16 -1.82 -6.11
CA ILE A 25 -12.03 -1.23 -6.80
C ILE A 25 -11.76 0.14 -6.17
N PHE A 26 -10.49 0.56 -6.14
CA PHE A 26 -10.14 1.90 -5.69
C PHE A 26 -9.13 2.59 -6.62
N GLY A 27 -9.35 3.88 -6.84
CA GLY A 27 -8.57 4.69 -7.79
C GLY A 27 -8.73 6.18 -7.53
N SER A 28 -7.98 7.00 -8.26
CA SER A 28 -8.13 8.46 -8.28
C SER A 28 -7.59 8.98 -9.60
N HIS A 29 -7.92 10.23 -9.92
CA HIS A 29 -7.18 11.00 -10.93
C HIS A 29 -5.71 11.14 -10.53
N THR A 30 -4.87 11.47 -11.50
CA THR A 30 -3.39 11.48 -11.36
C THR A 30 -2.87 12.60 -10.46
N LYS A 31 -3.47 13.78 -10.58
CA LYS A 31 -3.31 14.90 -9.66
C LYS A 31 -4.69 15.32 -9.18
N THR A 32 -4.79 15.69 -7.92
CA THR A 32 -6.07 16.08 -7.30
C THR A 32 -5.90 17.34 -6.45
N LEU A 33 -7.02 17.96 -6.10
CA LEU A 33 -7.06 19.12 -5.21
C LEU A 33 -6.36 18.87 -3.86
N THR A 34 -6.42 17.66 -3.32
CA THR A 34 -5.88 17.31 -1.99
C THR A 34 -4.54 16.60 -2.05
N GLY A 35 -4.17 16.04 -3.21
CA GLY A 35 -3.18 14.97 -3.32
C GLY A 35 -3.66 13.63 -2.74
N HIS A 36 -2.81 12.61 -2.84
CA HIS A 36 -3.07 11.24 -2.40
C HIS A 36 -1.76 10.42 -2.22
N GLY A 37 -1.86 9.22 -1.65
CA GLY A 37 -0.72 8.37 -1.27
C GLY A 37 0.03 7.64 -2.40
N ARG A 38 0.09 8.24 -3.58
CA ARG A 38 0.88 7.78 -4.73
C ARG A 38 1.39 8.99 -5.50
N ALA A 39 2.67 9.00 -5.84
CA ALA A 39 3.21 10.05 -6.68
C ALA A 39 2.54 10.05 -8.07
N SER A 40 2.25 11.25 -8.59
CA SER A 40 1.49 11.39 -9.85
C SER A 40 2.20 10.74 -11.05
N PHE A 41 3.53 10.77 -11.10
CA PHE A 41 4.32 10.26 -12.23
C PHE A 41 4.29 8.73 -12.42
N ILE A 42 3.78 7.96 -11.45
CA ILE A 42 3.63 6.49 -11.58
C ILE A 42 2.19 6.05 -11.86
N LEU A 43 1.22 6.97 -11.91
CA LEU A 43 -0.18 6.65 -12.15
C LEU A 43 -0.56 6.80 -13.63
N PRO A 44 -1.57 6.05 -14.10
CA PRO A 44 -2.18 6.33 -15.40
C PRO A 44 -2.70 7.78 -15.42
N GLN A 45 -2.64 8.42 -16.58
CA GLN A 45 -3.31 9.70 -16.83
C GLN A 45 -4.77 9.42 -17.13
N VAL A 46 -5.66 9.99 -16.32
CA VAL A 46 -7.10 9.74 -16.39
C VAL A 46 -7.79 11.09 -16.30
N ASP A 47 -8.68 11.35 -17.25
CA ASP A 47 -9.61 12.47 -17.24
C ASP A 47 -11.01 12.00 -16.79
N ASP A 48 -11.93 12.95 -16.65
CA ASP A 48 -13.29 12.69 -16.19
C ASP A 48 -14.06 11.73 -17.12
N GLU A 49 -13.86 11.84 -18.44
CA GLU A 49 -14.54 10.98 -19.42
C GLU A 49 -14.08 9.53 -19.26
N ARG A 50 -12.77 9.31 -19.20
CA ARG A 50 -12.21 7.98 -18.97
C ARG A 50 -12.58 7.44 -17.59
N PHE A 51 -12.56 8.28 -16.55
CA PHE A 51 -12.96 7.92 -15.20
C PHE A 51 -14.39 7.40 -15.17
N LYS A 52 -15.33 8.15 -15.75
CA LYS A 52 -16.75 7.79 -15.78
C LYS A 52 -16.99 6.51 -16.59
N ALA A 53 -16.41 6.41 -17.78
CA ALA A 53 -16.53 5.20 -18.58
C ALA A 53 -16.01 3.94 -17.85
N HIS A 54 -14.89 4.08 -17.11
CA HIS A 54 -14.37 2.97 -16.31
C HIS A 54 -15.29 2.64 -15.13
N LEU A 55 -15.83 3.67 -14.46
CA LEU A 55 -16.77 3.52 -13.35
C LEU A 55 -18.03 2.76 -13.77
N ASP A 56 -18.60 3.09 -14.94
CA ASP A 56 -19.74 2.38 -15.51
C ASP A 56 -19.41 0.87 -15.69
N VAL A 57 -18.23 0.54 -16.23
CA VAL A 57 -17.76 -0.86 -16.37
C VAL A 57 -17.59 -1.56 -15.01
N VAL A 58 -17.10 -0.84 -13.99
CA VAL A 58 -16.99 -1.37 -12.62
C VAL A 58 -18.38 -1.72 -12.06
N HIS A 59 -19.35 -0.83 -12.22
CA HIS A 59 -20.72 -1.04 -11.74
C HIS A 59 -21.50 -2.10 -12.52
N GLU A 60 -21.31 -2.19 -13.84
CA GLU A 60 -21.87 -3.27 -14.67
C GLU A 60 -21.40 -4.66 -14.20
N ALA A 61 -20.19 -4.74 -13.64
CA ALA A 61 -19.66 -5.96 -13.02
C ALA A 61 -20.15 -6.20 -11.58
N GLY A 62 -20.99 -5.33 -11.03
CA GLY A 62 -21.50 -5.41 -9.66
C GLY A 62 -20.45 -5.10 -8.59
N ILE A 63 -19.37 -4.41 -8.95
CA ILE A 63 -18.27 -4.04 -8.06
C ILE A 63 -18.45 -2.59 -7.63
N LYS A 64 -18.10 -2.26 -6.38
CA LYS A 64 -18.12 -0.88 -5.87
C LYS A 64 -16.82 -0.12 -6.18
N PHE A 65 -16.89 1.19 -6.32
CA PHE A 65 -15.74 2.06 -6.55
C PHE A 65 -15.49 3.01 -5.37
N LEU A 66 -14.31 2.91 -4.74
CA LEU A 66 -13.86 3.83 -3.71
C LEU A 66 -12.86 4.85 -4.28
N TYR A 67 -13.22 6.13 -4.26
CA TYR A 67 -12.32 7.20 -4.69
C TYR A 67 -11.23 7.47 -3.64
N THR A 68 -9.98 7.51 -4.07
CA THR A 68 -8.83 7.66 -3.17
C THR A 68 -8.48 9.14 -2.97
N MET A 69 -8.80 9.67 -1.79
CA MET A 69 -8.48 11.03 -1.33
C MET A 69 -7.67 10.95 -0.01
N ASN A 70 -6.65 10.10 -0.01
CA ASN A 70 -5.95 9.66 1.20
C ASN A 70 -4.66 10.44 1.51
N THR A 71 -4.65 11.74 1.23
CA THR A 71 -3.52 12.62 1.52
C THR A 71 -3.14 12.60 3.01
N ALA A 72 -1.84 12.71 3.30
CA ALA A 72 -1.32 12.86 4.66
C ALA A 72 -1.37 14.31 5.17
N THR A 73 -1.62 15.28 4.29
CA THR A 73 -1.68 16.70 4.64
C THR A 73 -2.42 17.51 3.58
N LEU A 74 -3.22 18.48 4.00
CA LEU A 74 -3.83 19.49 3.11
C LEU A 74 -2.98 20.77 3.04
N ASN A 75 -1.80 20.76 3.68
CA ASN A 75 -0.87 21.89 3.74
C ASN A 75 -1.54 23.20 4.24
N GLY A 76 -2.46 23.08 5.20
CA GLY A 76 -3.22 24.19 5.77
C GLY A 76 -4.44 24.63 4.94
N GLY A 77 -4.76 23.94 3.84
CA GLY A 77 -5.94 24.25 3.02
C GLY A 77 -7.27 24.22 3.78
N GLU A 78 -7.37 23.40 4.83
CA GLU A 78 -8.54 23.30 5.71
C GLU A 78 -8.85 24.61 6.47
N TYR A 79 -7.91 25.55 6.55
CA TYR A 79 -8.11 26.88 7.14
C TYR A 79 -8.57 27.94 6.13
N SER A 80 -8.71 27.58 4.85
CA SER A 80 -9.17 28.48 3.79
C SER A 80 -10.59 28.14 3.36
N GLU A 81 -11.52 29.07 3.57
CA GLU A 81 -12.92 28.91 3.13
C GLU A 81 -13.01 28.63 1.62
N LYS A 82 -12.17 29.31 0.81
CA LYS A 82 -12.10 29.08 -0.64
C LYS A 82 -11.67 27.65 -0.97
N PHE A 83 -10.69 27.11 -0.26
CA PHE A 83 -10.24 25.74 -0.47
C PHE A 83 -11.30 24.73 -0.04
N VAL A 84 -11.90 24.92 1.14
CA VAL A 84 -12.95 24.03 1.65
C VAL A 84 -14.16 24.02 0.72
N LYS A 85 -14.55 25.18 0.17
CA LYS A 85 -15.62 25.24 -0.84
C LYS A 85 -15.28 24.43 -2.09
N ARG A 86 -14.07 24.60 -2.65
CA ARG A 86 -13.60 23.80 -3.80
C ARG A 86 -13.57 22.31 -3.50
N LEU A 87 -13.21 21.94 -2.27
CA LEU A 87 -13.16 20.55 -1.83
C LEU A 87 -14.56 19.94 -1.76
N SER A 88 -15.54 20.65 -1.19
CA SER A 88 -16.94 20.20 -1.19
C SER A 88 -17.50 20.10 -2.62
N GLU A 89 -17.19 21.06 -3.50
CA GLU A 89 -17.59 21.02 -4.92
C GLU A 89 -16.97 19.81 -5.65
N GLU A 90 -15.71 19.46 -5.36
CA GLU A 90 -15.04 18.29 -5.91
C GLU A 90 -15.66 16.98 -5.39
N ILE A 91 -15.99 16.91 -4.10
CA ILE A 91 -16.68 15.75 -3.51
C ILE A 91 -18.05 15.57 -4.20
N GLU A 92 -18.87 16.62 -4.26
CA GLU A 92 -20.18 16.59 -4.92
C GLU A 92 -20.07 16.14 -6.38
N ARG A 93 -19.07 16.65 -7.12
CA ARG A 93 -18.82 16.25 -8.51
C ARG A 93 -18.52 14.76 -8.64
N LEU A 94 -17.66 14.21 -7.78
CA LEU A 94 -17.32 12.78 -7.78
C LEU A 94 -18.52 11.92 -7.37
N VAL A 95 -19.33 12.39 -6.42
CA VAL A 95 -20.61 11.75 -6.06
C VAL A 95 -21.57 11.76 -7.25
N GLY A 96 -21.65 12.87 -7.99
CA GLY A 96 -22.42 12.98 -9.23
C GLY A 96 -21.95 12.04 -10.36
N PHE A 97 -20.70 11.59 -10.34
CA PHE A 97 -20.22 10.52 -11.21
C PHE A 97 -20.66 9.14 -10.75
N GLY A 98 -20.95 8.95 -9.46
CA GLY A 98 -21.44 7.70 -8.89
C GLY A 98 -20.43 6.94 -8.04
N VAL A 99 -19.39 7.58 -7.49
CA VAL A 99 -18.48 6.88 -6.56
C VAL A 99 -19.24 6.35 -5.34
N ASP A 100 -18.94 5.12 -4.90
CA ASP A 100 -19.62 4.47 -3.78
C ASP A 100 -19.10 4.92 -2.41
N GLY A 101 -17.94 5.58 -2.39
CA GLY A 101 -17.31 6.05 -1.17
C GLY A 101 -15.89 6.56 -1.39
N PHE A 102 -15.24 6.87 -0.28
CA PHE A 102 -13.93 7.50 -0.25
C PHE A 102 -12.94 6.78 0.66
N VAL A 103 -11.69 6.71 0.22
CA VAL A 103 -10.55 6.33 1.06
C VAL A 103 -9.83 7.61 1.50
N VAL A 104 -9.89 7.96 2.79
CA VAL A 104 -9.32 9.21 3.35
C VAL A 104 -8.42 8.93 4.55
N ALA A 105 -7.48 9.81 4.85
CA ALA A 105 -6.61 9.66 6.03
C ALA A 105 -6.88 10.70 7.13
N LEU A 106 -7.31 11.90 6.76
CA LEU A 106 -7.45 13.02 7.69
C LEU A 106 -8.84 13.04 8.33
N PRO A 107 -8.94 13.18 9.67
CA PRO A 107 -10.23 13.32 10.37
C PRO A 107 -11.13 14.43 9.83
N PHE A 108 -10.54 15.53 9.35
CA PHE A 108 -11.29 16.63 8.72
C PHE A 108 -12.07 16.15 7.49
N LEU A 109 -11.45 15.36 6.62
CA LEU A 109 -12.10 14.81 5.42
C LEU A 109 -13.20 13.83 5.77
N VAL A 110 -13.00 13.00 6.80
CA VAL A 110 -14.04 12.09 7.32
C VAL A 110 -15.28 12.89 7.72
N ARG A 111 -15.11 13.94 8.55
CA ARG A 111 -16.23 14.78 9.00
C ARG A 111 -16.89 15.54 7.87
N LEU A 112 -16.11 16.07 6.93
CA LEU A 112 -16.64 16.80 5.79
C LEU A 112 -17.55 15.90 4.95
N ILE A 113 -17.04 14.74 4.55
CA ILE A 113 -17.78 13.77 3.73
C ILE A 113 -19.01 13.26 4.48
N LYS A 114 -18.88 12.83 5.74
CA LYS A 114 -20.02 12.31 6.51
C LYS A 114 -21.08 13.36 6.85
N ARG A 115 -20.72 14.64 6.88
CA ARG A 115 -21.68 15.73 7.06
C ARG A 115 -22.50 15.97 5.79
N GLU A 116 -21.86 15.94 4.63
CA GLU A 116 -22.47 16.28 3.34
C GLU A 116 -23.16 15.05 2.69
N HIS A 117 -22.59 13.87 2.88
CA HIS A 117 -23.01 12.59 2.31
C HIS A 117 -22.90 11.45 3.35
N PRO A 118 -23.79 11.43 4.37
CA PRO A 118 -23.73 10.46 5.47
C PRO A 118 -23.84 8.99 5.02
N GLU A 119 -24.46 8.75 3.87
CA GLU A 119 -24.70 7.43 3.26
C GLU A 119 -23.46 6.81 2.59
N LEU A 120 -22.47 7.62 2.20
CA LEU A 120 -21.30 7.13 1.47
C LEU A 120 -20.33 6.39 2.37
N GLU A 121 -19.71 5.34 1.84
CA GLU A 121 -18.69 4.59 2.56
C GLU A 121 -17.44 5.45 2.78
N VAL A 122 -16.93 5.50 4.02
CA VAL A 122 -15.66 6.13 4.35
C VAL A 122 -14.69 5.11 4.92
N SER A 123 -13.66 4.81 4.13
CA SER A 123 -12.54 3.93 4.49
C SER A 123 -11.35 4.76 4.99
N ILE A 124 -10.92 4.51 6.22
CA ILE A 124 -9.75 5.16 6.81
C ILE A 124 -8.48 4.51 6.25
N SER A 125 -7.72 5.29 5.49
CA SER A 125 -6.45 4.89 4.87
C SER A 125 -5.39 4.50 5.88
N SER A 126 -4.50 3.58 5.51
CA SER A 126 -3.29 3.27 6.29
C SER A 126 -2.39 4.50 6.53
N TYR A 127 -2.54 5.57 5.73
CA TYR A 127 -1.87 6.86 5.95
C TYR A 127 -2.31 7.57 7.24
N ALA A 128 -3.50 7.26 7.77
CA ALA A 128 -3.93 7.73 9.09
C ALA A 128 -3.12 7.11 10.22
N ARG A 129 -2.48 5.96 9.96
CA ARG A 129 -1.67 5.18 10.91
C ARG A 129 -2.41 4.88 12.21
N VAL A 130 -3.59 4.32 12.08
CA VAL A 130 -4.35 3.83 13.24
C VAL A 130 -3.61 2.61 13.80
N TYR A 131 -3.00 2.71 14.97
CA TYR A 131 -2.17 1.65 15.58
C TYR A 131 -2.65 1.19 16.96
N ASN A 132 -3.75 1.75 17.47
CA ASN A 132 -4.33 1.32 18.75
C ASN A 132 -5.87 1.36 18.76
N ILE A 133 -6.47 0.70 19.75
CA ILE A 133 -7.94 0.60 19.89
C ILE A 133 -8.60 1.97 20.05
N ARG A 134 -7.98 2.90 20.78
CA ARG A 134 -8.55 4.23 21.03
C ARG A 134 -8.67 5.04 19.74
N GLU A 135 -7.67 4.96 18.86
CA GLU A 135 -7.72 5.61 17.55
C GLU A 135 -8.80 5.02 16.65
N VAL A 136 -8.97 3.70 16.65
CA VAL A 136 -10.08 3.04 15.93
C VAL A 136 -11.43 3.59 16.42
N GLU A 137 -11.64 3.60 17.74
CA GLU A 137 -12.89 4.11 18.34
C GLU A 137 -13.13 5.58 17.96
N ASN A 138 -12.10 6.42 18.00
CA ASN A 138 -12.22 7.81 17.59
C ASN A 138 -12.65 7.93 16.11
N PHE A 139 -12.08 7.13 15.21
CA PHE A 139 -12.49 7.14 13.80
C PHE A 139 -13.92 6.60 13.60
N MET A 140 -14.34 5.60 14.39
CA MET A 140 -15.73 5.13 14.39
C MET A 140 -16.71 6.24 14.82
N GLU A 141 -16.36 7.02 15.85
CA GLU A 141 -17.15 8.18 16.30
C GLU A 141 -17.25 9.27 15.22
N LEU A 142 -16.24 9.40 14.35
CA LEU A 142 -16.30 10.29 13.19
C LEU A 142 -17.13 9.74 12.03
N GLY A 143 -17.57 8.48 12.10
CA GLY A 143 -18.37 7.81 11.08
C GLY A 143 -17.58 6.90 10.13
N ALA A 144 -16.38 6.44 10.49
CA ALA A 144 -15.66 5.47 9.66
C ALA A 144 -16.46 4.16 9.50
N ASP A 145 -16.64 3.72 8.25
CA ASP A 145 -17.25 2.42 7.93
C ASP A 145 -16.20 1.30 7.91
N THR A 146 -14.97 1.65 7.50
CA THR A 146 -13.85 0.72 7.40
C THR A 146 -12.57 1.35 7.92
N VAL A 147 -11.73 0.59 8.63
CA VAL A 147 -10.36 0.97 8.97
C VAL A 147 -9.37 0.07 8.24
N ILE A 148 -8.59 0.65 7.33
CA ILE A 148 -7.50 -0.02 6.65
C ILE A 148 -6.29 0.01 7.58
N LEU A 149 -5.92 -1.14 8.14
CA LEU A 149 -4.80 -1.21 9.08
C LEU A 149 -3.49 -0.84 8.40
N HIS A 150 -2.60 -0.22 9.18
CA HIS A 150 -1.24 0.00 8.73
C HIS A 150 -0.53 -1.35 8.57
N GLU A 151 0.33 -1.50 7.56
CA GLU A 151 0.88 -2.82 7.23
C GLU A 151 1.75 -3.37 8.35
N ASP A 152 2.41 -2.50 9.12
CA ASP A 152 3.23 -2.90 10.27
C ASP A 152 2.44 -3.77 11.28
N ASP A 153 1.12 -3.60 11.33
CA ASP A 153 0.21 -4.32 12.23
C ASP A 153 -0.22 -5.70 11.70
N ASN A 154 0.05 -6.03 10.43
CA ASN A 154 -0.30 -7.33 9.85
C ASN A 154 0.37 -8.51 10.58
N ARG A 155 1.42 -8.29 11.39
CA ARG A 155 1.98 -9.33 12.26
C ARG A 155 1.93 -8.99 13.75
N ASN A 156 1.20 -7.93 14.11
CA ASN A 156 0.87 -7.63 15.50
C ASN A 156 -0.38 -8.42 15.91
N PHE A 157 -0.21 -9.72 16.16
CA PHE A 157 -1.33 -10.61 16.51
C PHE A 157 -2.01 -10.24 17.84
N ARG A 158 -1.36 -9.48 18.71
CA ARG A 158 -1.98 -8.94 19.93
C ARG A 158 -2.99 -7.84 19.60
N LEU A 159 -2.61 -6.90 18.73
CA LEU A 159 -3.53 -5.87 18.23
C LEU A 159 -4.66 -6.50 17.41
N LEU A 160 -4.35 -7.38 16.45
CA LEU A 160 -5.35 -8.04 15.61
C LEU A 160 -6.43 -8.76 16.43
N ARG A 161 -6.04 -9.49 17.49
CA ARG A 161 -7.00 -10.12 18.44
C ARG A 161 -7.84 -9.10 19.20
N SER A 162 -7.27 -7.95 19.52
CA SER A 162 -7.99 -6.90 20.25
C SER A 162 -9.05 -6.24 19.36
N LEU A 163 -8.76 -6.07 18.06
CA LEU A 163 -9.67 -5.50 17.07
C LEU A 163 -10.90 -6.38 16.78
N GLN A 164 -10.83 -7.69 17.00
CA GLN A 164 -11.98 -8.61 16.82
C GLN A 164 -13.22 -8.16 17.59
N LYS A 165 -13.03 -7.53 18.75
CA LYS A 165 -14.12 -7.02 19.59
C LYS A 165 -14.90 -5.87 18.93
N LEU A 166 -14.29 -5.20 17.96
CA LEU A 166 -14.85 -4.04 17.25
C LEU A 166 -15.41 -4.40 15.86
N GLN A 167 -15.13 -5.59 15.32
CA GLN A 167 -15.54 -6.03 13.98
C GLN A 167 -17.06 -6.01 13.73
N ARG A 168 -17.88 -5.95 14.79
CA ARG A 168 -19.34 -5.80 14.68
C ARG A 168 -19.80 -4.37 14.39
N ARG A 169 -18.93 -3.38 14.59
CA ARG A 169 -19.26 -1.95 14.54
C ARG A 169 -18.55 -1.24 13.39
N VAL A 170 -17.42 -1.79 12.91
CA VAL A 170 -16.61 -1.24 11.83
C VAL A 170 -15.93 -2.40 11.11
N ASP A 171 -15.73 -2.25 9.80
CA ASP A 171 -14.99 -3.22 9.00
C ASP A 171 -13.47 -3.00 9.13
N PHE A 172 -12.68 -4.04 8.98
CA PHE A 172 -11.21 -3.93 8.98
C PHE A 172 -10.63 -4.53 7.71
N GLU A 173 -9.76 -3.76 7.07
CA GLU A 173 -9.12 -4.14 5.81
C GLU A 173 -7.61 -4.29 6.01
N LEU A 174 -7.05 -5.41 5.54
CA LEU A 174 -5.62 -5.69 5.62
C LEU A 174 -4.96 -5.55 4.25
N ILE A 175 -3.93 -4.71 4.14
CA ILE A 175 -3.14 -4.58 2.92
C ILE A 175 -2.19 -5.76 2.81
N THR A 176 -2.30 -6.53 1.74
CA THR A 176 -1.60 -7.80 1.59
C THR A 176 -0.20 -7.67 1.01
N ASN A 177 0.01 -6.73 0.10
CA ASN A 177 1.09 -6.84 -0.88
C ASN A 177 2.03 -5.62 -0.94
N ASN A 178 2.03 -4.75 0.07
CA ASN A 178 3.02 -3.68 0.18
C ASN A 178 4.29 -4.19 0.86
N SER A 179 5.46 -3.97 0.26
CA SER A 179 6.77 -4.34 0.83
C SER A 179 7.46 -3.16 1.51
N CYS A 180 6.75 -2.49 2.42
CA CYS A 180 7.34 -1.39 3.18
C CYS A 180 8.13 -1.93 4.37
N LEU A 181 9.30 -1.34 4.65
CA LEU A 181 10.11 -1.69 5.81
C LEU A 181 9.28 -1.62 7.10
N TRP A 182 9.43 -2.63 7.94
CA TRP A 182 8.83 -2.65 9.27
C TRP A 182 9.61 -1.69 10.19
N GLY A 183 8.91 -0.76 10.85
CA GLY A 183 9.58 0.28 11.65
C GLY A 183 10.30 1.34 10.81
N CYS A 184 9.86 1.56 9.56
CA CYS A 184 10.50 2.48 8.63
C CYS A 184 10.51 3.93 9.13
N VAL A 185 11.70 4.46 9.44
CA VAL A 185 11.89 5.85 9.88
C VAL A 185 11.53 6.88 8.79
N TYR A 186 11.61 6.49 7.51
CA TYR A 186 11.30 7.38 6.38
C TYR A 186 9.82 7.44 6.03
N ARG A 187 8.98 6.58 6.63
CA ARG A 187 7.58 6.42 6.19
C ARG A 187 6.81 7.73 6.25
N ARG A 188 6.98 8.52 7.33
CA ARG A 188 6.18 9.76 7.50
C ARG A 188 6.50 10.76 6.41
N THR A 189 7.78 10.88 6.09
CA THR A 189 8.21 11.73 5.00
C THR A 189 7.76 11.18 3.65
N HIS A 190 7.77 9.86 3.45
CA HIS A 190 7.25 9.24 2.24
C HIS A 190 5.77 9.57 2.02
N ASP A 191 4.94 9.43 3.05
CA ASP A 191 3.51 9.73 2.97
C ASP A 191 3.25 11.20 2.60
N ILE A 192 4.04 12.13 3.17
CA ILE A 192 3.97 13.56 2.85
C ILE A 192 4.45 13.84 1.42
N VAL A 193 5.60 13.29 1.00
CA VAL A 193 6.14 13.47 -0.36
C VAL A 193 5.19 12.92 -1.42
N SER A 194 4.58 11.75 -1.20
CA SER A 194 3.55 11.20 -2.08
C SER A 194 2.33 12.13 -2.18
N SER A 195 1.88 12.67 -1.05
CA SER A 195 0.76 13.60 -1.00
C SER A 195 1.06 14.91 -1.74
N GLN A 196 2.24 15.49 -1.50
CA GLN A 196 2.66 16.75 -2.12
C GLN A 196 3.02 16.59 -3.61
N SER A 197 3.43 15.42 -4.08
CA SER A 197 3.73 15.18 -5.51
C SER A 197 2.50 14.89 -6.36
N SER A 198 1.35 14.70 -5.71
CA SER A 198 0.06 14.42 -6.36
C SER A 198 -0.98 15.52 -6.16
N VAL A 199 -0.67 16.56 -5.38
CA VAL A 199 -1.54 17.74 -5.29
C VAL A 199 -1.33 18.67 -6.48
N GLU A 200 -2.41 19.33 -6.92
CA GLU A 200 -2.34 20.43 -7.89
C GLU A 200 -1.33 21.50 -7.43
N GLY A 201 -0.40 21.88 -8.31
CA GLY A 201 0.64 22.88 -7.98
C GLY A 201 1.63 22.43 -6.90
N GLY A 202 1.67 21.14 -6.56
CA GLY A 202 2.59 20.56 -5.59
C GLY A 202 4.02 20.40 -6.08
N ILE A 203 4.80 19.58 -5.36
CA ILE A 203 6.20 19.34 -5.71
C ILE A 203 6.33 18.56 -7.02
N GLU A 204 7.27 18.98 -7.86
CA GLU A 204 7.62 18.26 -9.08
C GLU A 204 8.85 17.40 -8.84
N ALA A 205 8.61 16.18 -8.36
CA ALA A 205 9.64 15.15 -8.25
C ALA A 205 9.27 13.99 -9.18
N TRP A 206 10.24 13.45 -9.92
CA TRP A 206 10.05 12.27 -10.77
C TRP A 206 10.48 10.96 -10.07
N PHE A 207 11.05 11.07 -8.86
CA PHE A 207 11.32 9.95 -7.97
C PHE A 207 11.30 10.38 -6.50
N GLU A 208 10.80 9.52 -5.61
CA GLU A 208 10.69 9.82 -4.19
C GLU A 208 11.94 9.32 -3.45
N TYR A 209 12.79 10.21 -2.94
CA TYR A 209 14.00 9.82 -2.22
C TYR A 209 13.80 8.85 -1.04
N PRO A 210 12.66 8.84 -0.31
CA PRO A 210 12.44 7.83 0.74
C PRO A 210 12.47 6.39 0.21
N ILE A 211 12.13 6.17 -1.07
CA ILE A 211 12.22 4.85 -1.72
C ILE A 211 13.69 4.47 -1.96
N LEU A 212 14.57 5.41 -2.29
CA LEU A 212 16.02 5.15 -2.38
C LEU A 212 16.57 4.70 -1.04
N PHE A 213 16.24 5.41 0.04
CA PHE A 213 16.73 5.08 1.38
C PHE A 213 16.20 3.71 1.83
N CYS A 214 14.92 3.44 1.57
CA CYS A 214 14.31 2.13 1.78
C CYS A 214 15.05 1.02 1.03
N ALA A 215 15.44 1.25 -0.23
CA ALA A 215 16.22 0.27 -1.00
C ALA A 215 17.64 0.08 -0.45
N THR A 216 18.28 1.13 0.06
CA THR A 216 19.59 1.03 0.72
C THR A 216 19.50 0.10 1.93
N ASP A 217 18.47 0.24 2.77
CA ASP A 217 18.26 -0.63 3.93
C ASP A 217 17.97 -2.09 3.53
N VAL A 218 17.19 -2.31 2.46
CA VAL A 218 16.97 -3.66 1.93
C VAL A 218 18.25 -4.26 1.36
N ARG A 219 19.06 -3.48 0.65
CA ARG A 219 20.33 -3.94 0.06
C ARG A 219 21.38 -4.24 1.13
N ASN A 220 21.39 -3.48 2.22
CA ASN A 220 22.28 -3.69 3.36
C ASN A 220 21.85 -4.89 4.22
N ASP A 221 20.57 -5.28 4.18
CA ASP A 221 20.05 -6.47 4.86
C ASP A 221 18.84 -7.03 4.11
N LEU A 222 19.08 -8.02 3.24
CA LEU A 222 18.05 -8.63 2.41
C LEU A 222 16.94 -9.31 3.23
N ALA A 223 17.22 -9.71 4.48
CA ALA A 223 16.20 -10.29 5.36
C ALA A 223 15.10 -9.27 5.71
N ASN A 224 15.31 -7.98 5.44
CA ASN A 224 14.25 -6.98 5.50
C ASN A 224 13.05 -7.34 4.63
N ILE A 225 13.24 -8.02 3.49
CA ILE A 225 12.14 -8.49 2.65
C ILE A 225 11.20 -9.43 3.40
N ILE A 226 11.75 -10.26 4.31
CA ILE A 226 10.94 -11.12 5.18
C ILE A 226 10.38 -10.35 6.38
N ARG A 227 11.10 -9.35 6.90
CA ARG A 227 10.62 -8.51 8.02
C ARG A 227 9.43 -7.63 7.64
N MET A 228 9.37 -7.17 6.38
CA MET A 228 8.23 -6.47 5.80
C MET A 228 6.94 -7.26 6.01
N ARG A 229 5.84 -6.57 6.28
CA ARG A 229 4.60 -7.17 6.78
C ARG A 229 3.55 -7.45 5.70
N TRP A 230 3.99 -7.88 4.53
CA TRP A 230 3.10 -8.48 3.55
C TRP A 230 2.45 -9.76 4.11
N ILE A 231 1.36 -10.19 3.47
CA ILE A 231 0.59 -11.40 3.74
C ILE A 231 0.62 -12.27 2.47
N ARG A 232 1.05 -13.53 2.54
CA ARG A 232 0.99 -14.44 1.39
C ARG A 232 -0.45 -14.89 1.13
N PRO A 233 -0.80 -15.28 -0.10
CA PRO A 233 -2.07 -15.94 -0.38
C PRO A 233 -2.37 -17.12 0.56
N GLU A 234 -1.37 -17.95 0.85
CA GLU A 234 -1.50 -19.12 1.72
C GLU A 234 -1.71 -18.73 3.19
N ASP A 235 -1.23 -17.56 3.60
CA ASP A 235 -1.29 -17.09 4.98
C ASP A 235 -2.65 -16.43 5.30
N LEU A 236 -3.51 -16.16 4.31
CA LEU A 236 -4.83 -15.56 4.50
C LEU A 236 -5.68 -16.30 5.54
N VAL A 237 -5.59 -17.63 5.57
CA VAL A 237 -6.33 -18.49 6.51
C VAL A 237 -6.10 -18.10 7.98
N VAL A 238 -4.91 -17.59 8.30
CA VAL A 238 -4.57 -17.14 9.66
C VAL A 238 -5.39 -15.91 10.05
N TYR A 239 -5.59 -14.99 9.11
CA TYR A 239 -6.34 -13.75 9.31
C TYR A 239 -7.85 -13.97 9.24
N GLU A 240 -8.30 -14.84 8.34
CA GLU A 240 -9.69 -15.30 8.27
C GLU A 240 -10.11 -15.98 9.59
N GLY A 241 -9.21 -16.78 10.20
CA GLY A 241 -9.43 -17.36 11.53
C GLY A 241 -9.53 -16.32 12.67
N LEU A 242 -9.09 -15.08 12.42
CA LEU A 242 -9.27 -13.93 13.31
C LEU A 242 -10.49 -13.07 12.92
N GLY A 243 -11.31 -13.50 11.97
CA GLY A 243 -12.51 -12.77 11.52
C GLY A 243 -12.23 -11.67 10.51
N PHE A 244 -10.99 -11.48 10.05
CA PHE A 244 -10.69 -10.55 8.96
C PHE A 244 -10.94 -11.23 7.62
N ASP A 245 -11.84 -10.69 6.82
CA ASP A 245 -12.15 -11.23 5.50
C ASP A 245 -11.99 -10.21 4.36
N ARG A 246 -11.66 -8.95 4.66
CA ARG A 246 -11.44 -7.88 3.69
C ARG A 246 -9.95 -7.63 3.47
N PHE A 247 -9.46 -7.91 2.26
CA PHE A 247 -8.05 -7.87 1.92
C PHE A 247 -7.78 -6.94 0.73
N LYS A 248 -6.87 -5.99 0.94
CA LYS A 248 -6.49 -5.02 -0.08
C LYS A 248 -5.27 -5.47 -0.86
N ILE A 249 -5.42 -5.47 -2.18
CA ILE A 249 -4.35 -5.66 -3.15
C ILE A 249 -4.01 -4.28 -3.71
N ALA A 250 -2.95 -3.68 -3.16
CA ALA A 250 -2.42 -2.43 -3.68
C ALA A 250 -1.82 -2.64 -5.08
N GLY A 251 -1.69 -1.55 -5.85
CA GLY A 251 -1.08 -1.61 -7.18
C GLY A 251 -1.68 -0.71 -8.24
N ARG A 252 -2.19 0.49 -7.88
CA ARG A 252 -2.74 1.46 -8.84
C ARG A 252 -1.78 1.85 -9.98
N ASN A 253 -0.49 1.63 -9.80
CA ASN A 253 0.58 1.85 -10.77
C ASN A 253 1.00 0.59 -11.55
N LYS A 254 0.30 -0.54 -11.36
CA LYS A 254 0.63 -1.83 -11.97
C LYS A 254 -0.21 -2.05 -13.22
N ARG A 255 0.30 -2.88 -14.13
CA ARG A 255 -0.45 -3.28 -15.33
C ARG A 255 -1.51 -4.33 -14.99
N THR A 256 -2.49 -4.45 -15.88
CA THR A 256 -3.62 -5.39 -15.78
C THR A 256 -3.15 -6.82 -15.50
N GLU A 257 -2.13 -7.31 -16.18
CA GLU A 257 -1.64 -8.69 -16.01
C GLU A 257 -1.08 -8.94 -14.61
N TRP A 258 -0.46 -7.93 -14.01
CA TRP A 258 0.07 -8.02 -12.65
C TRP A 258 -1.06 -8.05 -11.63
N LEU A 259 -2.05 -7.15 -11.78
CA LEU A 259 -3.22 -7.09 -10.89
C LEU A 259 -4.04 -8.37 -10.96
N VAL A 260 -4.31 -8.88 -12.17
CA VAL A 260 -5.00 -10.15 -12.39
C VAL A 260 -4.24 -11.32 -11.76
N ARG A 261 -2.91 -11.36 -11.91
CA ARG A 261 -2.08 -12.39 -11.25
C ARG A 261 -2.23 -12.35 -9.73
N ALA A 262 -2.14 -11.17 -9.12
CA ALA A 262 -2.30 -11.02 -7.68
C ALA A 262 -3.73 -11.41 -7.23
N VAL A 263 -4.77 -10.94 -7.92
CA VAL A 263 -6.17 -11.31 -7.63
C VAL A 263 -6.36 -12.82 -7.68
N LYS A 264 -5.88 -13.48 -8.73
CA LYS A 264 -5.94 -14.95 -8.86
C LYS A 264 -5.21 -15.65 -7.72
N ALA A 265 -4.03 -15.18 -7.35
CA ALA A 265 -3.25 -15.75 -6.27
C ALA A 265 -4.02 -15.72 -4.93
N TYR A 266 -4.50 -14.55 -4.52
CA TYR A 266 -5.23 -14.39 -3.27
C TYR A 266 -6.60 -15.08 -3.30
N ALA A 267 -7.34 -14.98 -4.42
CA ALA A 267 -8.63 -15.67 -4.59
C ALA A 267 -8.50 -17.19 -4.39
N ASN A 268 -7.42 -17.78 -4.90
CA ASN A 268 -7.14 -19.21 -4.81
C ASN A 268 -6.34 -19.61 -3.56
N ARG A 269 -5.94 -18.65 -2.71
CA ARG A 269 -5.07 -18.85 -1.53
C ARG A 269 -3.76 -19.57 -1.87
N LYS A 270 -3.24 -19.37 -3.08
CA LYS A 270 -2.06 -20.07 -3.57
C LYS A 270 -1.30 -19.27 -4.62
N TYR A 271 0.03 -19.27 -4.53
CA TYR A 271 0.91 -18.81 -5.60
C TYR A 271 2.19 -19.65 -5.68
N ASP A 272 2.38 -20.33 -6.80
CA ASP A 272 3.59 -21.11 -7.07
C ASP A 272 4.59 -20.22 -7.84
N GLY A 273 5.65 -19.74 -7.18
CA GLY A 273 6.70 -18.93 -7.83
C GLY A 273 7.35 -17.89 -6.93
N ASN A 274 7.87 -16.82 -7.54
CA ASN A 274 8.49 -15.71 -6.82
C ASN A 274 7.42 -14.84 -6.14
N LEU A 275 7.38 -14.78 -4.81
CA LEU A 275 6.44 -13.93 -4.06
C LEU A 275 6.51 -12.45 -4.51
N LEU A 276 7.67 -11.97 -4.95
CA LEU A 276 7.86 -10.60 -5.44
C LEU A 276 7.14 -10.30 -6.77
N ASP A 277 6.54 -11.31 -7.41
CA ASP A 277 5.68 -11.14 -8.58
C ASP A 277 4.27 -10.66 -8.21
N ILE A 278 3.84 -10.85 -6.95
CA ILE A 278 2.52 -10.44 -6.45
C ILE A 278 2.61 -9.45 -5.28
N VAL A 279 3.84 -9.11 -4.87
CA VAL A 279 4.16 -8.06 -3.89
C VAL A 279 4.74 -6.84 -4.60
N SER A 280 4.29 -5.64 -4.23
CA SER A 280 4.80 -4.40 -4.78
C SER A 280 6.20 -4.12 -4.25
N TYR A 281 7.22 -4.49 -5.04
CA TYR A 281 8.65 -4.40 -4.70
C TYR A 281 9.38 -3.25 -5.43
N PRO A 282 9.20 -1.97 -5.02
CA PRO A 282 9.87 -0.84 -5.67
C PRO A 282 11.39 -0.86 -5.47
N GLN A 283 11.89 -1.48 -4.40
CA GLN A 283 13.32 -1.49 -4.06
C GLN A 283 14.16 -2.16 -5.15
N GLY A 284 13.72 -3.30 -5.69
CA GLY A 284 14.42 -3.98 -6.79
C GLY A 284 13.84 -3.71 -8.18
N ARG A 285 12.70 -3.03 -8.31
CA ARG A 285 12.06 -2.75 -9.62
C ARG A 285 12.17 -1.30 -10.07
N ALA A 286 12.20 -0.34 -9.15
CA ALA A 286 12.29 1.09 -9.44
C ALA A 286 13.70 1.64 -9.19
N VAL A 287 14.28 1.40 -8.01
CA VAL A 287 15.56 2.02 -7.63
C VAL A 287 16.71 1.70 -8.58
N PRO A 288 16.92 0.45 -9.05
CA PRO A 288 17.99 0.16 -10.00
C PRO A 288 17.87 0.97 -11.30
N LYS A 289 16.64 1.11 -11.83
CA LYS A 289 16.38 1.92 -13.03
C LYS A 289 16.61 3.41 -12.80
N VAL A 290 16.28 3.90 -11.61
CA VAL A 290 16.50 5.30 -11.22
C VAL A 290 17.99 5.57 -11.11
N MET A 291 18.76 4.68 -10.49
CA MET A 291 20.22 4.79 -10.39
C MET A 291 20.88 4.79 -11.77
N GLU A 292 20.46 3.89 -12.66
CA GLU A 292 20.92 3.90 -14.06
C GLU A 292 20.63 5.25 -14.75
N LYS A 293 19.41 5.76 -14.62
CA LYS A 293 18.98 7.03 -15.25
C LYS A 293 19.79 8.24 -14.78
N VAL A 294 20.26 8.27 -13.53
CA VAL A 294 21.02 9.41 -12.97
C VAL A 294 22.53 9.21 -12.95
N GLY A 295 23.04 8.11 -13.53
CA GLY A 295 24.45 7.75 -13.44
C GLY A 295 24.92 7.45 -12.02
N GLY A 296 24.03 6.90 -11.18
CA GLY A 296 24.28 6.52 -9.80
C GLY A 296 25.03 5.19 -9.65
N PRO A 297 25.30 4.78 -8.40
CA PRO A 297 26.04 3.55 -8.11
C PRO A 297 25.25 2.29 -8.51
N LYS A 298 25.97 1.25 -8.94
CA LYS A 298 25.41 -0.06 -9.34
C LYS A 298 25.11 -0.99 -8.17
N ASP A 299 25.36 -0.57 -6.93
CA ASP A 299 25.14 -1.38 -5.72
C ASP A 299 23.71 -1.91 -5.56
N TYR A 300 22.73 -1.28 -6.22
CA TYR A 300 21.32 -1.66 -6.17
C TYR A 300 20.94 -2.75 -7.19
N ASP A 301 21.81 -3.06 -8.16
CA ASP A 301 21.51 -4.04 -9.21
C ASP A 301 21.21 -5.43 -8.67
N VAL A 302 21.86 -5.80 -7.56
CA VAL A 302 21.62 -7.05 -6.83
C VAL A 302 20.15 -7.24 -6.43
N LEU A 303 19.41 -6.14 -6.20
CA LEU A 303 18.00 -6.20 -5.84
C LEU A 303 17.10 -6.65 -7.00
N LYS A 304 17.55 -6.54 -8.25
CA LYS A 304 16.78 -7.00 -9.43
C LYS A 304 16.64 -8.52 -9.44
N GLU A 305 17.64 -9.21 -8.90
CA GLU A 305 17.84 -10.65 -8.97
C GLU A 305 17.33 -11.39 -7.73
N VAL A 306 16.68 -10.68 -6.80
CA VAL A 306 16.09 -11.29 -5.61
C VAL A 306 14.89 -12.15 -6.01
N TYR A 307 14.95 -13.41 -5.58
CA TYR A 307 13.89 -14.39 -5.70
C TYR A 307 13.44 -14.83 -4.31
N VAL A 308 12.14 -14.77 -4.05
CA VAL A 308 11.54 -15.26 -2.80
C VAL A 308 10.63 -16.43 -3.14
N ASP A 309 11.08 -17.65 -2.88
CA ASP A 309 10.32 -18.86 -3.18
C ASP A 309 9.09 -18.97 -2.27
N ASN A 310 7.92 -18.69 -2.82
CA ASN A 310 6.67 -18.68 -2.06
C ASN A 310 6.33 -20.05 -1.46
N THR A 311 6.87 -21.13 -2.04
CA THR A 311 6.56 -22.51 -1.67
C THR A 311 7.42 -23.03 -0.52
N LYS A 312 8.53 -22.36 -0.19
CA LYS A 312 9.52 -22.82 0.79
C LYS A 312 9.34 -22.28 2.20
N PHE A 313 8.37 -21.40 2.45
CA PHE A 313 8.13 -20.89 3.79
C PHE A 313 7.83 -22.04 4.77
N PRO A 314 8.41 -22.02 5.98
CA PRO A 314 8.12 -23.02 6.98
C PRO A 314 6.62 -23.13 7.27
N PRO A 315 6.10 -24.35 7.46
CA PRO A 315 4.75 -24.54 7.97
C PRO A 315 4.55 -23.75 9.26
N ASN A 316 3.44 -23.02 9.37
CA ASN A 316 3.08 -22.22 10.53
C ASN A 316 4.14 -21.15 10.94
N TRP A 317 4.95 -20.64 10.00
CA TRP A 317 5.97 -19.63 10.33
C TRP A 317 5.38 -18.38 11.02
N LEU A 318 4.12 -18.03 10.72
CA LEU A 318 3.44 -16.92 11.39
C LEU A 318 3.18 -17.14 12.89
N SER A 319 3.18 -18.38 13.37
CA SER A 319 2.99 -18.71 14.79
C SER A 319 4.05 -18.07 15.67
N PHE A 320 5.27 -17.85 15.15
CA PHE A 320 6.33 -17.15 15.87
C PHE A 320 5.88 -15.75 16.33
N PHE A 321 5.23 -14.99 15.45
CA PHE A 321 4.78 -13.62 15.75
C PHE A 321 3.58 -13.58 16.70
N ARG A 322 2.92 -14.72 16.99
CA ARG A 322 1.84 -14.75 17.98
C ARG A 322 2.34 -14.57 19.41
N TYR A 323 3.59 -14.98 19.66
CA TYR A 323 4.22 -15.01 20.97
C TYR A 323 5.46 -14.12 21.07
N ASN A 324 6.08 -13.76 19.94
CA ASN A 324 7.21 -12.84 19.93
C ASN A 324 6.76 -11.38 19.97
N GLN A 325 7.41 -10.57 20.82
CA GLN A 325 7.22 -9.12 20.89
C GLN A 325 8.24 -8.43 19.97
N CYS A 326 7.92 -8.33 18.66
CA CYS A 326 8.85 -7.72 17.71
C CYS A 326 9.21 -6.27 18.10
N GLU A 327 8.26 -5.52 18.64
CA GLU A 327 8.41 -4.10 19.00
C GLU A 327 9.42 -3.85 20.12
N GLU A 328 9.66 -4.85 20.99
CA GLU A 328 10.48 -4.70 22.20
C GLU A 328 11.81 -5.47 22.09
N ARG A 329 12.03 -6.23 21.01
CA ARG A 329 13.19 -7.11 20.84
C ARG A 329 13.95 -6.80 19.56
N SER A 330 15.27 -6.64 19.67
CA SER A 330 16.13 -6.42 18.50
C SER A 330 16.06 -7.58 17.50
N CYS A 331 15.98 -7.25 16.21
CA CYS A 331 16.06 -8.24 15.13
C CYS A 331 17.42 -8.95 15.08
N SER A 332 18.50 -8.30 15.52
CA SER A 332 19.84 -8.91 15.58
C SER A 332 19.93 -10.01 16.65
N GLU A 333 19.23 -9.82 17.77
CA GLU A 333 19.15 -10.80 18.87
C GLU A 333 18.10 -11.89 18.58
N CYS A 334 17.06 -11.56 17.83
CA CYS A 334 15.98 -12.48 17.50
C CYS A 334 16.35 -13.44 16.37
N GLY A 335 16.90 -12.94 15.25
CA GLY A 335 17.37 -13.74 14.13
C GLY A 335 16.29 -14.49 13.31
N TYR A 336 15.04 -14.54 13.75
CA TYR A 336 14.00 -15.38 13.13
C TYR A 336 13.77 -15.08 11.65
N CYS A 337 13.55 -13.81 11.28
CA CYS A 337 13.32 -13.44 9.88
C CYS A 337 14.56 -13.68 9.00
N THR A 338 15.77 -13.59 9.58
CA THR A 338 17.02 -13.91 8.87
C THR A 338 17.12 -15.42 8.61
N ALA A 339 16.70 -16.26 9.55
CA ALA A 339 16.64 -17.71 9.34
C ALA A 339 15.66 -18.07 8.23
N VAL A 340 14.43 -17.53 8.27
CA VAL A 340 13.43 -17.73 7.21
C VAL A 340 13.96 -17.22 5.86
N ALA A 341 14.61 -16.05 5.84
CA ALA A 341 15.19 -15.51 4.61
C ALA A 341 16.20 -16.46 3.96
N ARG A 342 17.04 -17.16 4.74
CA ARG A 342 17.99 -18.15 4.19
C ARG A 342 17.28 -19.33 3.52
N GLU A 343 16.16 -19.76 4.08
CA GLU A 343 15.41 -20.89 3.53
C GLU A 343 14.69 -20.52 2.22
N VAL A 344 14.09 -19.33 2.16
CA VAL A 344 13.16 -18.96 1.07
C VAL A 344 13.77 -18.04 0.01
N MET A 345 14.89 -17.36 0.29
CA MET A 345 15.42 -16.33 -0.62
C MET A 345 16.67 -16.79 -1.36
N ARG A 346 16.74 -16.45 -2.64
CA ARG A 346 17.94 -16.58 -3.49
C ARG A 346 18.22 -15.25 -4.19
N VAL A 347 19.48 -15.01 -4.54
CA VAL A 347 19.89 -13.89 -5.39
C VAL A 347 20.82 -14.44 -6.46
N GLU A 348 20.49 -14.23 -7.73
CA GLU A 348 21.23 -14.83 -8.85
C GLU A 348 21.38 -16.36 -8.71
N GLY A 349 20.36 -17.02 -8.13
CA GLY A 349 20.36 -18.46 -7.86
C GLY A 349 21.18 -18.91 -6.64
N LYS A 350 21.91 -18.01 -5.98
CA LYS A 350 22.75 -18.31 -4.79
C LYS A 350 21.99 -18.10 -3.49
N GLU A 351 22.41 -18.81 -2.44
CA GLU A 351 21.94 -18.59 -1.08
C GLU A 351 22.32 -17.18 -0.59
N ILE A 352 21.45 -16.52 0.17
CA ILE A 352 21.77 -15.17 0.68
C ILE A 352 22.98 -15.15 1.63
N SER A 353 23.33 -16.30 2.24
CA SER A 353 24.50 -16.45 3.10
C SER A 353 25.82 -16.48 2.35
N GLU A 354 25.79 -16.72 1.03
CA GLU A 354 26.96 -16.73 0.16
C GLU A 354 27.30 -15.33 -0.38
N LEU A 355 26.42 -14.35 -0.15
CA LEU A 355 26.58 -12.99 -0.64
C LEU A 355 27.41 -12.17 0.35
N ASP A 356 28.51 -11.58 -0.13
CA ASP A 356 29.24 -10.54 0.58
C ASP A 356 29.04 -9.20 -0.12
N LEU A 357 28.01 -8.46 0.29
CA LEU A 357 27.66 -7.19 -0.32
C LEU A 357 28.30 -5.99 0.41
N GLY A 358 28.89 -6.15 1.59
CA GLY A 358 29.27 -5.02 2.46
C GLY A 358 28.07 -4.09 2.81
N LYS A 359 28.30 -2.99 3.53
CA LYS A 359 27.26 -1.96 3.77
C LYS A 359 27.54 -0.71 2.94
N ILE A 360 26.50 -0.12 2.38
CA ILE A 360 26.56 1.15 1.66
C ILE A 360 25.76 2.23 2.40
N GLN A 361 26.02 3.50 2.05
CA GLN A 361 25.20 4.63 2.43
C GLN A 361 24.32 5.04 1.25
N ALA A 362 23.14 5.59 1.53
CA ALA A 362 22.31 6.15 0.48
C ALA A 362 23.03 7.37 -0.16
N PRO A 363 23.05 7.50 -1.50
CA PRO A 363 23.71 8.62 -2.17
C PRO A 363 22.85 9.89 -2.09
N ILE A 364 22.98 10.62 -0.98
CA ILE A 364 22.17 11.82 -0.66
C ILE A 364 22.37 12.94 -1.69
N ASP A 365 23.57 13.03 -2.27
CA ASP A 365 23.92 13.99 -3.32
C ASP A 365 23.12 13.81 -4.61
N LEU A 366 22.49 12.64 -4.82
CA LEU A 366 21.59 12.40 -5.96
C LEU A 366 20.18 12.93 -5.74
N ILE A 367 19.76 13.24 -4.51
CA ILE A 367 18.38 13.65 -4.20
C ILE A 367 17.93 14.87 -5.01
N PRO A 368 18.73 15.95 -5.14
CA PRO A 368 18.33 17.10 -5.96
C PRO A 368 18.03 16.74 -7.41
N ARG A 369 18.67 15.70 -7.97
CA ARG A 369 18.44 15.24 -9.35
C ARG A 369 17.07 14.61 -9.56
N PHE A 370 16.35 14.28 -8.49
CA PHE A 370 14.98 13.75 -8.56
C PHE A 370 13.92 14.84 -8.73
N GLY A 371 14.31 16.12 -8.59
CA GLY A 371 13.43 17.26 -8.88
C GLY A 371 13.21 17.48 -10.38
N GLY A 372 12.13 18.20 -10.72
CA GLY A 372 11.76 18.57 -12.10
C GLY A 372 12.66 19.65 -12.73
N ASN A 373 13.47 20.34 -11.92
CA ASN A 373 14.35 21.44 -12.35
C ASN A 373 15.82 21.02 -12.47
N GLY A 374 16.07 19.76 -12.85
CA GLY A 374 17.40 19.15 -12.90
C GLY A 374 18.51 20.06 -13.44
#